data_AF-A0A844FXF0-F1
#
_entry.id   AF-A0A844FXF0-F1
#
_cell.length_a   1.000
_cell.length_b   1.000
_cell.length_c   1.000
_cell.angle_alpha   90.00
_cell.angle_beta   90.00
_cell.angle_gamma   90.00
#
_symmetry.space_group_name_H-M   'P 1'
#
loop_
_entity.id
_entity.type
_entity.pdbx_description
1 polymer ?
#
loop_
_entity_poly.entity_id
_entity_poly.type
_entity_poly.pdbx_seq_one_letter_code
_entity_poly.pdbx_strand_id
1 'polypeptide(L)'
;ERPVFRRKGSDKPITTPAPFNVLDNSLADVSLLAGLLVDKFQFHLPLYRQHQRIRQAGVTVSRSTLTNLVKRAIDLLRPIVDAQTDNVLRSRVLAMDETPIKAGHQGRAGPQKGKMKTGWFWPLYGDADEVVFTYSNSRGRAHIEQVLSESFSGTLISDGYAAYARYAAAQENVAHAQCWVHGRRYFIEAQKDHPETVTEALQRIAMLYRNEEAIKAQGLTGEKKRQYRLDHSKPVVSDFFQWCRDQLAQGGLVPSDPLTKALNYVLSREASLTVFLENPDVQPDTNHLERALRPIPMGKKNWMFCWTELGAEHLGIIQSLISTCKLHDITPYTYLVDVLQRVSQHPASEVANLTPRLWKIRFAENPLRALIDPRHPDRQATQLTPVEVVHAH
;
A
#
# COMPACT_ATOMS: atom_id res chain seq x y z
N GLU A 1 -20.98 -35.74 -4.01
CA GLU A 1 -22.39 -35.52 -4.36
C GLU A 1 -23.11 -34.94 -3.14
N ARG A 2 -24.12 -34.08 -3.31
CA ARG A 2 -24.88 -33.55 -2.18
C ARG A 2 -25.94 -34.58 -1.77
N PRO A 3 -26.05 -34.94 -0.48
CA PRO A 3 -27.13 -35.81 -0.05
C PRO A 3 -28.47 -35.09 -0.24
N VAL A 4 -29.41 -35.78 -0.88
CA VAL A 4 -30.78 -35.30 -1.08
C VAL A 4 -31.64 -36.03 -0.06
N PHE A 5 -32.32 -35.28 0.81
CA PHE A 5 -33.19 -35.85 1.82
C PHE A 5 -34.65 -35.71 1.38
N ARG A 6 -35.44 -36.76 1.56
CA ARG A 6 -36.90 -36.70 1.38
C ARG A 6 -37.55 -36.86 2.75
N ARG A 7 -38.27 -35.84 3.21
CA ARG A 7 -39.11 -35.96 4.41
C ARG A 7 -40.32 -36.84 4.06
N LYS A 8 -40.57 -37.89 4.84
CA LYS A 8 -41.71 -38.81 4.64
C LYS A 8 -43.01 -37.99 4.69
N GLY A 9 -43.76 -37.94 3.59
CA GLY A 9 -44.99 -37.14 3.43
C GLY A 9 -44.85 -35.82 2.63
N SER A 10 -43.66 -35.49 2.12
CA SER A 10 -43.44 -34.36 1.20
C SER A 10 -42.92 -34.86 -0.15
N ASP A 11 -43.52 -34.38 -1.25
CA ASP A 11 -43.04 -34.64 -2.62
C ASP A 11 -41.93 -33.69 -3.07
N LYS A 12 -41.57 -32.71 -2.24
CA LYS A 12 -40.44 -31.83 -2.52
C LYS A 12 -39.15 -32.39 -1.91
N PRO A 13 -38.11 -32.70 -2.72
CA PRO A 13 -36.80 -33.05 -2.19
C PRO A 13 -36.20 -31.85 -1.44
N ILE A 14 -35.65 -32.11 -0.25
CA ILE A 14 -34.94 -31.13 0.55
C ILE A 14 -33.45 -31.35 0.29
N THR A 15 -32.81 -30.37 -0.35
CA THR A 15 -31.36 -30.33 -0.52
C THR A 15 -30.75 -29.50 0.60
N THR A 16 -29.57 -29.90 1.10
CA THR A 16 -28.79 -29.02 1.97
C THR A 16 -28.59 -27.69 1.26
N PRO A 17 -28.87 -26.53 1.91
CA PRO A 17 -28.65 -25.22 1.30
C PRO A 17 -27.25 -25.15 0.71
N ALA A 18 -27.13 -24.64 -0.51
CA ALA A 18 -25.82 -24.36 -1.07
C ALA A 18 -25.09 -23.41 -0.12
N PRO A 19 -23.77 -23.60 0.11
CA PRO A 19 -22.94 -22.57 0.71
C PRO A 19 -23.28 -21.21 0.14
N PHE A 20 -23.42 -20.20 1.00
CA PHE A 20 -23.61 -18.84 0.54
C PHE A 20 -22.35 -18.42 -0.22
N ASN A 21 -22.46 -18.26 -1.54
CA ASN A 21 -21.33 -17.84 -2.37
C ASN A 21 -21.21 -16.33 -2.34
N VAL A 22 -19.99 -15.83 -2.16
CA VAL A 22 -19.68 -14.39 -2.19
C VAL A 22 -20.15 -13.72 -3.48
N LEU A 23 -20.07 -14.46 -4.58
CA LEU A 23 -20.45 -13.98 -5.90
C LEU A 23 -21.74 -14.66 -6.35
N ASP A 24 -22.76 -13.86 -6.65
CA ASP A 24 -24.01 -14.37 -7.22
C ASP A 24 -23.75 -15.17 -8.50
N ASN A 25 -24.49 -16.28 -8.64
CA ASN A 25 -24.40 -17.22 -9.76
C ASN A 25 -22.97 -17.69 -10.08
N SER A 26 -22.11 -17.75 -9.08
CA SER A 26 -20.74 -18.27 -9.18
C SER A 26 -20.62 -19.63 -8.52
N LEU A 27 -19.79 -20.50 -9.09
CA LEU A 27 -19.37 -21.76 -8.46
C LEU A 27 -18.07 -21.60 -7.65
N ALA A 28 -17.45 -20.41 -7.68
CA ALA A 28 -16.23 -20.15 -6.95
C ALA A 28 -16.51 -19.94 -5.47
N ASP A 29 -15.99 -20.84 -4.64
CA ASP A 29 -15.92 -20.67 -3.20
C ASP A 29 -15.00 -19.49 -2.83
N VAL A 30 -15.23 -18.90 -1.64
CA VAL A 30 -14.42 -17.79 -1.15
C VAL A 30 -12.93 -18.16 -1.02
N SER A 31 -12.60 -19.42 -0.69
CA SER A 31 -11.22 -19.89 -0.61
C SER A 31 -10.50 -19.77 -1.96
N LEU A 32 -11.19 -20.05 -3.06
CA LEU A 32 -10.66 -19.88 -4.41
C LEU A 32 -10.45 -18.41 -4.73
N LEU A 33 -11.41 -17.54 -4.41
CA LEU A 33 -11.29 -16.10 -4.64
C LEU A 33 -10.09 -15.51 -3.87
N ALA A 34 -10.02 -15.76 -2.57
CA ALA A 34 -8.92 -15.30 -1.72
C ALA A 34 -7.58 -15.88 -2.19
N GLY A 35 -7.53 -17.16 -2.57
CA GLY A 35 -6.34 -17.81 -3.11
C GLY A 35 -5.83 -17.15 -4.40
N LEU A 36 -6.73 -16.92 -5.37
CA LEU A 36 -6.38 -16.25 -6.63
C LEU A 36 -5.81 -14.84 -6.39
N LEU A 37 -6.41 -14.09 -5.46
CA LEU A 37 -5.97 -12.74 -5.11
C LEU A 37 -4.59 -12.76 -4.41
N VAL A 38 -4.41 -13.61 -3.40
CA VAL A 38 -3.14 -13.73 -2.66
C VAL A 38 -2.02 -14.19 -3.58
N ASP A 39 -2.22 -15.28 -4.34
CA ASP A 39 -1.22 -15.78 -5.27
C ASP A 39 -0.82 -14.70 -6.29
N LYS A 40 -1.79 -13.96 -6.82
CA LYS A 40 -1.52 -12.94 -7.83
C LYS A 40 -0.82 -11.71 -7.28
N PHE A 41 -1.32 -11.16 -6.18
CA PHE A 41 -0.96 -9.81 -5.75
C PHE A 41 0.07 -9.80 -4.62
N GLN A 42 0.06 -10.79 -3.73
CA GLN A 42 1.07 -10.95 -2.69
C GLN A 42 2.28 -11.73 -3.20
N PHE A 43 2.07 -12.87 -3.87
CA PHE A 43 3.16 -13.73 -4.35
C PHE A 43 3.55 -13.48 -5.81
N HIS A 44 2.93 -12.48 -6.45
CA HIS A 44 3.24 -12.07 -7.81
C HIS A 44 3.14 -13.20 -8.85
N LEU A 45 2.32 -14.21 -8.61
CA LEU A 45 2.08 -15.34 -9.52
C LEU A 45 0.98 -14.96 -10.54
N PRO A 46 1.32 -14.67 -11.81
CA PRO A 46 0.32 -14.17 -12.76
C PRO A 46 -0.77 -15.21 -13.05
N LEU A 47 -1.98 -14.75 -13.42
CA LEU A 47 -3.12 -15.65 -13.65
C LEU A 47 -2.88 -16.73 -14.70
N TYR A 48 -2.00 -16.50 -15.68
CA TYR A 48 -1.66 -17.54 -16.65
C TYR A 48 -0.92 -18.72 -15.99
N ARG A 49 -0.05 -18.47 -15.01
CA ARG A 49 0.66 -19.52 -14.26
C ARG A 49 -0.27 -20.23 -13.29
N GLN A 50 -1.15 -19.47 -12.64
CA GLN A 50 -2.20 -20.06 -11.79
C GLN A 50 -3.12 -20.96 -12.63
N HIS A 51 -3.53 -20.51 -13.82
CA HIS A 51 -4.32 -21.29 -14.77
C HIS A 51 -3.64 -22.59 -15.19
N GLN A 52 -2.32 -22.55 -15.48
CA GLN A 52 -1.54 -23.75 -15.78
C GLN A 52 -1.54 -24.75 -14.61
N ARG A 53 -1.32 -24.28 -13.38
CA ARG A 53 -1.36 -25.12 -12.17
C ARG A 53 -2.74 -25.77 -11.98
N ILE A 54 -3.81 -24.99 -12.15
CA ILE A 54 -5.20 -25.49 -12.04
C ILE A 54 -5.48 -26.55 -13.10
N ARG A 55 -5.02 -26.34 -14.34
CA ARG A 55 -5.17 -27.32 -15.44
C ARG A 55 -4.39 -28.61 -15.16
N GLN A 56 -3.17 -28.50 -14.64
CA GLN A 56 -2.36 -29.67 -14.26
C GLN A 56 -2.99 -30.48 -13.11
N ALA A 57 -3.76 -29.82 -12.24
CA ALA A 57 -4.55 -30.49 -11.20
C ALA A 57 -5.85 -31.13 -11.75
N GLY A 58 -6.05 -31.19 -13.07
CA GLY A 58 -7.21 -31.82 -13.71
C GLY A 58 -8.45 -30.94 -13.81
N VAL A 59 -8.38 -29.67 -13.39
CA VAL A 59 -9.54 -28.76 -13.39
C VAL A 59 -9.57 -27.96 -14.68
N THR A 60 -10.66 -28.10 -15.44
CA THR A 60 -10.88 -27.36 -16.69
C THR A 60 -11.64 -26.07 -16.43
N VAL A 61 -10.95 -24.94 -16.59
CA VAL A 61 -11.54 -23.59 -16.48
C VAL A 61 -10.89 -22.68 -17.51
N SER A 62 -11.62 -21.67 -18.00
CA SER A 62 -11.06 -20.69 -18.92
C SER A 62 -10.26 -19.61 -18.17
N ARG A 63 -9.22 -19.05 -18.81
CA ARG A 63 -8.44 -17.94 -18.23
C ARG A 63 -9.29 -16.67 -18.05
N SER A 64 -10.27 -16.44 -18.92
CA SER A 64 -11.21 -15.32 -18.79
C SER A 64 -12.11 -15.48 -17.56
N THR A 65 -12.54 -16.70 -17.22
CA THR A 65 -13.25 -16.98 -15.96
C THR A 65 -12.43 -16.53 -14.75
N LEU A 66 -11.14 -16.92 -14.67
CA LEU A 66 -10.27 -16.49 -13.55
C LEU A 66 -10.10 -14.97 -13.49
N THR A 67 -10.01 -14.32 -14.66
CA THR A 67 -9.90 -12.85 -14.75
C THR A 67 -11.17 -12.19 -14.23
N ASN A 68 -12.35 -12.69 -14.61
CA ASN A 68 -13.64 -12.18 -14.16
C ASN A 68 -13.86 -12.41 -12.66
N LEU A 69 -13.46 -13.57 -12.12
CA LEU A 69 -13.55 -13.86 -10.69
C LEU A 69 -12.69 -12.89 -9.87
N VAL A 70 -11.43 -12.68 -10.29
CA VAL A 70 -10.54 -11.70 -9.64
C VAL A 70 -11.12 -10.29 -9.71
N LYS A 71 -11.63 -9.88 -10.87
CA LYS A 71 -12.24 -8.56 -11.05
C LYS A 71 -13.41 -8.37 -10.08
N ARG A 72 -14.40 -9.26 -10.12
CA ARG A 72 -15.61 -9.18 -9.27
C ARG A 72 -15.26 -9.22 -7.79
N ALA A 73 -14.28 -10.02 -7.39
CA ALA A 73 -13.85 -10.07 -5.99
C ALA A 73 -13.20 -8.75 -5.53
N ILE A 74 -12.42 -8.09 -6.39
CA ILE A 74 -11.83 -6.77 -6.07
C ILE A 74 -12.89 -5.67 -6.06
N ASP A 75 -13.87 -5.72 -6.97
CA ASP A 75 -14.98 -4.76 -7.00
C ASP A 75 -15.72 -4.71 -5.65
N LEU A 76 -15.91 -5.86 -4.99
CA LEU A 76 -16.50 -5.92 -3.66
C LEU A 76 -15.65 -5.24 -2.57
N LEU A 77 -14.33 -5.18 -2.74
CA LEU A 77 -13.41 -4.63 -1.74
C LEU A 77 -13.30 -3.09 -1.80
N ARG A 78 -13.84 -2.46 -2.86
CA ARG A 78 -13.79 -1.01 -3.09
C ARG A 78 -14.25 -0.18 -1.89
N PRO A 79 -15.43 -0.42 -1.27
CA PRO A 79 -15.92 0.41 -0.17
C PRO A 79 -15.01 0.40 1.07
N ILE A 80 -14.27 -0.70 1.25
CA ILE A 80 -13.34 -0.86 2.37
C ILE A 80 -12.08 -0.02 2.13
N VAL A 81 -11.58 -0.02 0.89
CA VAL A 81 -10.45 0.83 0.51
C VAL A 81 -10.84 2.31 0.54
N ASP A 82 -12.08 2.66 0.20
CA ASP A 82 -12.56 4.03 0.31
C ASP A 82 -12.57 4.50 1.77
N ALA A 83 -13.09 3.68 2.70
CA ALA A 83 -13.02 3.96 4.13
C ALA A 83 -11.58 4.00 4.68
N GLN A 84 -10.69 3.15 4.14
CA GLN A 84 -9.26 3.20 4.46
C GLN A 84 -8.62 4.50 3.96
N THR A 85 -9.03 4.99 2.79
CA THR A 85 -8.56 6.26 2.20
C THR A 85 -8.98 7.43 3.08
N ASP A 86 -10.24 7.47 3.52
CA ASP A 86 -10.73 8.49 4.44
C ASP A 86 -9.91 8.55 5.73
N ASN A 87 -9.52 7.40 6.29
CA ASN A 87 -8.69 7.37 7.49
C ASN A 87 -7.26 7.86 7.21
N VAL A 88 -6.65 7.42 6.10
CA VAL A 88 -5.31 7.87 5.70
C VAL A 88 -5.28 9.39 5.50
N LEU A 89 -6.30 9.97 4.86
CA LEU A 89 -6.39 11.42 4.64
C LEU A 89 -6.60 12.25 5.92
N ARG A 90 -7.03 11.62 7.02
CA ARG A 90 -7.14 12.27 8.35
C ARG A 90 -5.87 12.16 9.19
N SER A 91 -4.80 11.60 8.64
CA SER A 91 -3.51 11.50 9.34
C SER A 91 -2.91 12.87 9.59
N ARG A 92 -2.17 13.03 10.69
CA ARG A 92 -1.41 14.25 11.00
C ARG A 92 -0.12 14.28 10.18
N VAL A 93 0.48 13.12 9.93
CA VAL A 93 1.59 12.94 9.01
C VAL A 93 1.17 11.97 7.90
N LEU A 94 1.43 12.37 6.67
CA LEU A 94 1.07 11.59 5.49
C LEU A 94 2.29 11.48 4.59
N ALA A 95 2.74 10.27 4.29
CA ALA A 95 3.76 10.08 3.28
C ALA A 95 3.12 9.78 1.93
N MET A 96 3.62 10.41 0.87
CA MET A 96 3.16 10.21 -0.49
C MET A 96 4.35 10.06 -1.44
N ASP A 97 4.24 9.12 -2.37
CA ASP A 97 5.26 8.83 -3.38
C ASP A 97 4.56 8.47 -4.70
N GLU A 98 5.31 8.38 -5.79
CA GLU A 98 4.79 7.96 -7.08
C GLU A 98 5.63 6.86 -7.75
N THR A 99 4.94 5.87 -8.31
CA THR A 99 5.58 4.77 -9.03
C THR A 99 5.01 4.62 -10.44
N PRO A 100 5.85 4.69 -11.49
CA PRO A 100 5.38 4.60 -12.87
C PRO A 100 5.00 3.16 -13.27
N ILE A 101 3.86 3.04 -13.93
CA ILE A 101 3.37 1.80 -14.52
C ILE A 101 2.91 1.98 -15.97
N LYS A 102 2.87 0.89 -16.72
CA LYS A 102 2.23 0.83 -18.03
C LYS A 102 0.81 0.30 -17.87
N ALA A 103 -0.18 1.07 -18.30
CA ALA A 103 -1.59 0.76 -18.06
C ALA A 103 -2.47 1.27 -19.21
N GLY A 104 -3.24 0.38 -19.83
CA GLY A 104 -4.08 0.74 -20.99
C GLY A 104 -3.30 0.89 -22.31
N HIS A 105 -4.01 0.71 -23.43
CA HIS A 105 -3.43 0.88 -24.77
C HIS A 105 -3.46 2.33 -25.21
N GLN A 106 -2.38 2.77 -25.85
CA GLN A 106 -2.44 3.95 -26.73
C GLN A 106 -3.24 3.58 -27.98
N GLY A 107 -4.02 4.55 -28.48
CA GLY A 107 -4.99 4.35 -29.56
C GLY A 107 -4.42 3.66 -30.80
N ARG A 108 -5.33 3.22 -31.69
CA ARG A 108 -4.97 2.39 -32.86
C ARG A 108 -4.31 3.16 -34.01
N ALA A 109 -4.19 4.49 -33.91
CA ALA A 109 -3.63 5.37 -34.93
C ALA A 109 -2.49 6.24 -34.37
N GLY A 110 -1.52 6.59 -35.23
CA GLY A 110 -0.36 7.42 -34.89
C GLY A 110 0.93 6.64 -34.56
N PRO A 111 2.04 7.35 -34.34
CA PRO A 111 3.39 6.78 -34.19
C PRO A 111 3.60 5.96 -32.90
N GLN A 112 2.62 5.93 -32.00
CA GLN A 112 2.66 5.12 -30.78
C GLN A 112 1.67 3.93 -30.79
N LYS A 113 1.23 3.51 -31.98
CA LYS A 113 0.37 2.34 -32.17
C LYS A 113 0.95 1.09 -31.49
N GLY A 114 0.12 0.41 -30.70
CA GLY A 114 0.49 -0.82 -29.99
C GLY A 114 1.29 -0.63 -28.71
N LYS A 115 1.64 0.61 -28.33
CA LYS A 115 2.30 0.91 -27.06
C LYS A 115 1.28 1.04 -25.93
N MET A 116 1.76 0.83 -24.71
CA MET A 116 0.97 1.02 -23.48
C MET A 116 1.09 2.48 -23.00
N LYS A 117 -0.01 3.07 -22.50
CA LYS A 117 0.05 4.38 -21.85
C LYS A 117 0.90 4.31 -20.58
N THR A 118 1.54 5.41 -20.24
CA THR A 118 2.20 5.56 -18.94
C THR A 118 1.17 6.08 -17.94
N GLY A 119 1.05 5.39 -16.81
CA GLY A 119 0.30 5.84 -15.64
C GLY A 119 1.19 5.79 -14.40
N TRP A 120 0.66 6.24 -13.28
CA TRP A 120 1.35 6.32 -12.00
C TRP A 120 0.44 5.79 -10.90
N PHE A 121 1.02 4.96 -10.05
CA PHE A 121 0.45 4.71 -8.73
C PHE A 121 0.96 5.76 -7.77
N TRP A 122 0.08 6.21 -6.90
CA TRP A 122 0.37 7.17 -5.85
C TRP A 122 0.03 6.51 -4.52
N PRO A 123 0.98 5.78 -3.92
CA PRO A 123 0.88 5.33 -2.55
C PRO A 123 0.75 6.49 -1.57
N LEU A 124 -0.19 6.37 -0.64
CA LEU A 124 -0.40 7.23 0.52
C LEU A 124 -0.25 6.37 1.76
N TYR A 125 0.56 6.81 2.72
CA TYR A 125 0.78 6.14 3.99
C TYR A 125 0.39 7.08 5.14
N GLY A 126 -0.54 6.65 5.98
CA GLY A 126 -1.03 7.41 7.13
C GLY A 126 -0.48 6.94 8.47
N ASP A 127 -0.71 7.74 9.51
CA ASP A 127 -0.20 7.54 10.89
C ASP A 127 -0.67 6.23 11.54
N ALA A 128 -1.76 5.63 11.04
CA ALA A 128 -2.36 4.43 11.60
C ALA A 128 -1.82 3.12 10.98
N ASP A 129 -0.65 3.20 10.30
CA ASP A 129 -0.04 2.11 9.54
C ASP A 129 -0.95 1.55 8.42
N GLU A 130 -1.75 2.43 7.81
CA GLU A 130 -2.59 2.12 6.65
C GLU A 130 -2.00 2.72 5.38
N VAL A 131 -2.00 1.94 4.29
CA VAL A 131 -1.47 2.35 2.98
C VAL A 131 -2.48 2.17 1.85
N VAL A 132 -2.71 3.24 1.09
CA VAL A 132 -3.62 3.24 -0.07
C VAL A 132 -2.85 3.51 -1.34
N PHE A 133 -3.12 2.74 -2.40
CA PHE A 133 -2.54 2.95 -3.72
C PHE A 133 -3.61 3.50 -4.66
N THR A 134 -3.57 4.80 -4.93
CA THR A 134 -4.42 5.41 -5.97
C THR A 134 -3.73 5.34 -7.33
N TYR A 135 -4.49 5.41 -8.42
CA TYR A 135 -3.97 5.35 -9.79
C TYR A 135 -4.33 6.60 -10.58
N SER A 136 -3.42 7.04 -11.43
CA SER A 136 -3.62 8.16 -12.36
C SER A 136 -2.94 7.91 -13.69
N ASN A 137 -3.50 8.49 -14.75
CA ASN A 137 -2.84 8.59 -16.06
C ASN A 137 -1.86 9.77 -16.15
N SER A 138 -1.70 10.53 -15.07
CA SER A 138 -0.84 11.70 -15.01
C SER A 138 0.10 11.63 -13.80
N ARG A 139 1.33 12.12 -13.97
CA ARG A 139 2.25 12.44 -12.85
C ARG A 139 2.03 13.87 -12.33
N GLY A 140 1.06 14.59 -12.88
CA GLY A 140 0.86 16.01 -12.60
C GLY A 140 0.25 16.26 -11.23
N ARG A 141 0.46 17.49 -10.75
CA ARG A 141 -0.10 18.03 -9.49
C ARG A 141 -1.62 17.84 -9.36
N ALA A 142 -2.36 17.86 -10.46
CA ALA A 142 -3.82 17.68 -10.46
C ALA A 142 -4.27 16.39 -9.75
N HIS A 143 -3.48 15.31 -9.81
CA HIS A 143 -3.82 14.08 -9.08
C HIS A 143 -3.63 14.24 -7.56
N ILE A 144 -2.59 14.95 -7.14
CA ILE A 144 -2.35 15.27 -5.73
C ILE A 144 -3.52 16.11 -5.20
N GLU A 145 -3.95 17.11 -5.96
CA GLU A 145 -5.11 17.95 -5.62
C GLU A 145 -6.41 17.15 -5.57
N GLN A 146 -6.61 16.21 -6.49
CA GLN A 146 -7.80 15.36 -6.49
C GLN A 146 -7.84 14.41 -5.27
N VAL A 147 -6.70 13.82 -4.91
CA VAL A 147 -6.64 12.82 -3.83
C VAL A 147 -6.60 13.47 -2.45
N LEU A 148 -5.75 14.48 -2.26
CA LEU A 148 -5.62 15.15 -0.96
C LEU A 148 -6.72 16.18 -0.75
N SER A 149 -7.12 16.88 -1.81
CA SER A 149 -8.17 17.91 -1.80
C SER A 149 -8.07 18.86 -0.60
N GLU A 150 -9.20 19.35 -0.09
CA GLU A 150 -9.31 20.09 1.17
C GLU A 150 -9.34 19.16 2.41
N SER A 151 -9.28 17.85 2.20
CA SER A 151 -9.50 16.86 3.26
C SER A 151 -8.26 16.64 4.15
N PHE A 152 -7.06 16.94 3.65
CA PHE A 152 -5.81 16.75 4.37
C PHE A 152 -5.30 18.06 4.99
N SER A 153 -5.02 18.01 6.30
CA SER A 153 -4.38 19.08 7.06
C SER A 153 -3.32 18.46 7.96
N GLY A 154 -2.06 18.83 7.80
CA GLY A 154 -0.95 18.17 8.49
C GLY A 154 0.39 18.29 7.78
N THR A 155 1.29 17.35 8.03
CA THR A 155 2.60 17.30 7.38
C THR A 155 2.62 16.26 6.26
N LEU A 156 2.81 16.72 5.03
CA LEU A 156 3.04 15.87 3.87
C LEU A 156 4.54 15.54 3.77
N ILE A 157 4.91 14.27 3.87
CA ILE A 157 6.26 13.77 3.59
C ILE A 157 6.29 13.29 2.15
N SER A 158 7.22 13.80 1.34
CA SER A 158 7.43 13.31 -0.02
C SER A 158 8.90 13.29 -0.41
N ASP A 159 9.17 12.85 -1.64
CA ASP A 159 10.46 13.03 -2.29
C ASP A 159 10.69 14.49 -2.74
N GLY A 160 11.76 14.68 -3.51
CA GLY A 160 12.15 15.97 -4.07
C GLY A 160 11.32 16.49 -5.25
N TYR A 161 10.22 15.82 -5.64
CA TYR A 161 9.46 16.19 -6.84
C TYR A 161 8.69 17.50 -6.66
N ALA A 162 8.87 18.42 -7.60
CA ALA A 162 8.35 19.78 -7.51
C ALA A 162 6.82 19.87 -7.44
N ALA A 163 6.08 18.83 -7.86
CA ALA A 163 4.62 18.84 -7.77
C ALA A 163 4.14 18.88 -6.31
N TYR A 164 4.80 18.16 -5.40
CA TYR A 164 4.45 18.18 -3.96
C TYR A 164 4.73 19.54 -3.34
N ALA A 165 5.92 20.10 -3.57
CA ALA A 165 6.27 21.41 -3.04
C ALA A 165 5.31 22.51 -3.53
N ARG A 166 4.92 22.47 -4.81
CA ARG A 166 3.92 23.39 -5.38
C ARG A 166 2.53 23.20 -4.78
N TYR A 167 2.12 21.95 -4.55
CA TYR A 167 0.85 21.66 -3.90
C TYR A 167 0.86 22.21 -2.47
N ALA A 168 1.85 21.86 -1.65
CA ALA A 168 1.94 22.30 -0.26
C ALA A 168 2.03 23.83 -0.14
N ALA A 169 2.79 24.50 -1.00
CA ALA A 169 2.85 25.97 -1.01
C ALA A 169 1.53 26.66 -1.37
N ALA A 170 0.58 25.95 -1.97
CA ALA A 170 -0.75 26.46 -2.28
C ALA A 170 -1.80 26.13 -1.20
N GLN A 171 -1.42 25.41 -0.14
CA GLN A 171 -2.29 25.05 0.97
C GLN A 171 -1.83 25.74 2.25
N GLU A 172 -2.72 26.42 2.96
CA GLU A 172 -2.37 27.11 4.21
C GLU A 172 -2.07 26.14 5.36
N ASN A 173 -2.72 24.97 5.36
CA ASN A 173 -2.69 24.01 6.47
C ASN A 173 -1.80 22.77 6.21
N VAL A 174 -0.91 22.83 5.21
CA VAL A 174 -0.03 21.71 4.85
C VAL A 174 1.44 22.09 5.00
N ALA A 175 2.12 21.49 5.97
CA ALA A 175 3.57 21.54 6.06
C ALA A 175 4.18 20.50 5.10
N HIS A 176 5.29 20.85 4.43
CA HIS A 176 5.99 19.93 3.52
C HIS A 176 7.32 19.49 4.10
N ALA A 177 7.42 18.21 4.45
CA ALA A 177 8.65 17.56 4.88
C ALA A 177 9.27 16.73 3.76
N GLN A 178 10.59 16.67 3.72
CA GLN A 178 11.33 15.87 2.75
C GLN A 178 12.29 14.88 3.42
N CYS A 179 12.52 13.77 2.72
CA CYS A 179 13.28 12.65 3.23
C CYS A 179 14.79 12.82 2.97
N TRP A 180 15.60 12.68 4.03
CA TRP A 180 17.06 12.80 3.99
C TRP A 180 17.75 11.74 3.13
N VAL A 181 17.11 10.58 2.91
CA VAL A 181 17.64 9.50 2.07
C VAL A 181 17.79 9.94 0.62
N HIS A 182 16.89 10.79 0.11
CA HIS A 182 17.00 11.33 -1.24
C HIS A 182 18.22 12.24 -1.35
N GLY A 183 18.40 13.15 -0.40
CA GLY A 183 19.61 13.98 -0.32
C GLY A 183 20.89 13.14 -0.26
N ARG A 184 20.90 12.11 0.61
CA ARG A 184 22.01 11.14 0.72
C ARG A 184 22.33 10.44 -0.61
N ARG A 185 21.32 10.08 -1.42
CA ARG A 185 21.53 9.42 -2.73
C ARG A 185 22.34 10.32 -3.68
N TYR A 186 22.05 11.63 -3.74
CA TYR A 186 22.81 12.55 -4.57
C TYR A 186 24.29 12.63 -4.15
N PHE A 187 24.59 12.61 -2.86
CA PHE A 187 25.99 12.55 -2.39
C PHE A 187 26.68 11.24 -2.79
N ILE A 188 25.99 10.10 -2.70
CA ILE A 188 26.55 8.80 -3.15
C ILE A 188 26.86 8.82 -4.64
N GLU A 189 26.01 9.44 -5.47
CA GLU A 189 26.27 9.59 -6.90
C GLU A 189 27.55 10.41 -7.19
N ALA A 190 27.92 11.33 -6.30
CA ALA A 190 29.15 12.12 -6.38
C ALA A 190 30.40 11.42 -5.80
N GLN A 191 30.24 10.27 -5.13
CA GLN A 191 31.31 9.58 -4.39
C GLN A 191 32.53 9.24 -5.26
N LYS A 192 32.30 8.91 -6.54
CA LYS A 192 33.36 8.52 -7.47
C LYS A 192 34.32 9.67 -7.75
N ASP A 193 33.80 10.89 -7.84
CA ASP A 193 34.55 12.07 -8.26
C ASP A 193 35.07 12.86 -7.06
N HIS A 194 34.35 12.84 -5.93
CA HIS A 194 34.65 13.62 -4.73
C HIS A 194 34.65 12.77 -3.44
N PRO A 195 35.52 11.75 -3.33
CA PRO A 195 35.40 10.73 -2.29
C PRO A 195 35.54 11.27 -0.86
N GLU A 196 36.45 12.22 -0.63
CA GLU A 196 36.71 12.79 0.70
C GLU A 196 35.54 13.67 1.16
N THR A 197 35.13 14.62 0.33
CA THR A 197 34.00 15.52 0.61
C THR A 197 32.69 14.77 0.81
N VAL A 198 32.44 13.72 -0.01
CA VAL A 198 31.25 12.87 0.15
C VAL A 198 31.32 12.07 1.44
N THR A 199 32.50 11.56 1.82
CA THR A 199 32.66 10.84 3.10
C THR A 199 32.30 11.75 4.27
N GLU A 200 32.75 13.00 4.26
CA GLU A 200 32.39 13.99 5.29
C GLU A 200 30.88 14.23 5.33
N ALA A 201 30.24 14.45 4.17
CA ALA A 201 28.79 14.60 4.08
C ALA A 201 28.03 13.40 4.67
N LEU A 202 28.46 12.18 4.32
CA LEU A 202 27.83 10.94 4.77
C LEU A 202 28.03 10.70 6.27
N GLN A 203 29.17 11.11 6.85
CA GLN A 203 29.40 11.03 8.29
C GLN A 203 28.48 11.97 9.08
N ARG A 204 28.26 13.19 8.56
CA ARG A 204 27.32 14.16 9.14
C ARG A 204 25.89 13.64 9.12
N ILE A 205 25.46 13.10 7.97
CA ILE A 205 24.16 12.44 7.84
C ILE A 205 24.06 11.21 8.76
N ALA A 206 25.13 10.41 8.90
CA ALA A 206 25.13 9.26 9.80
C ALA A 206 24.99 9.68 11.27
N MET A 207 25.55 10.82 11.68
CA MET A 207 25.35 11.36 13.02
C MET A 207 23.88 11.65 13.31
N LEU A 208 23.16 12.21 12.35
CA LEU A 208 21.71 12.42 12.47
C LEU A 208 20.97 11.10 12.74
N TYR A 209 21.28 10.03 11.99
CA TYR A 209 20.63 8.72 12.21
C TYR A 209 21.01 8.07 13.54
N ARG A 210 22.24 8.27 14.04
CA ARG A 210 22.62 7.82 15.38
C ARG A 210 21.76 8.48 16.47
N ASN A 211 21.42 9.77 16.31
CA ASN A 211 20.51 10.44 17.23
C ASN A 211 19.11 9.83 17.19
N GLU A 212 18.59 9.51 16.01
CA GLU A 212 17.27 8.85 15.87
C GLU A 212 17.26 7.43 16.43
N GLU A 213 18.36 6.68 16.29
CA GLU A 213 18.53 5.38 16.95
C GLU A 213 18.53 5.51 18.47
N ALA A 214 19.20 6.54 19.02
CA ALA A 214 19.20 6.81 20.46
C ALA A 214 17.81 7.18 20.99
N ILE A 215 17.06 8.02 20.26
CA ILE A 215 15.65 8.35 20.55
C ILE A 215 14.82 7.07 20.63
N LYS A 216 14.98 6.18 19.64
CA LYS A 216 14.25 4.91 19.58
C LYS A 216 14.63 3.98 20.72
N ALA A 217 15.92 3.85 21.04
CA ALA A 217 16.42 3.01 22.13
C ALA A 217 15.91 3.47 23.51
N GLN A 218 15.77 4.79 23.70
CA GLN A 218 15.23 5.39 24.92
C GLN A 218 13.69 5.42 24.95
N GLY A 219 13.01 5.08 23.84
CA GLY A 219 11.55 5.14 23.73
C GLY A 219 10.98 6.55 23.84
N LEU A 220 11.73 7.58 23.41
CA LEU A 220 11.27 8.97 23.50
C LEU A 220 10.16 9.23 22.48
N THR A 221 9.08 9.88 22.93
CA THR A 221 7.91 10.25 22.11
C THR A 221 7.44 11.67 22.42
N GLY A 222 6.62 12.24 21.54
CA GLY A 222 6.03 13.58 21.70
C GLY A 222 7.09 14.65 22.00
N GLU A 223 6.84 15.47 23.03
CA GLU A 223 7.72 16.60 23.38
C GLU A 223 9.12 16.16 23.80
N LYS A 224 9.28 15.00 24.45
CA LYS A 224 10.62 14.50 24.82
C LYS A 224 11.46 14.18 23.59
N LYS A 225 10.84 13.61 22.55
CA LYS A 225 11.48 13.35 21.26
C LYS A 225 11.85 14.66 20.56
N ARG A 226 10.93 15.63 20.55
CA ARG A 226 11.17 16.97 20.00
C ARG A 226 12.35 17.64 20.69
N GLN A 227 12.35 17.72 22.03
CA GLN A 227 13.44 18.34 22.79
C GLN A 227 14.78 17.66 22.52
N TYR A 228 14.83 16.32 22.49
CA TYR A 228 16.06 15.60 22.15
C TYR A 228 16.57 15.98 20.75
N ARG A 229 15.67 16.07 19.76
CA ARG A 229 16.04 16.51 18.40
C ARG A 229 16.55 17.95 18.39
N LEU A 230 15.97 18.86 19.17
CA LEU A 230 16.44 20.23 19.29
C LEU A 230 17.82 20.33 19.94
N ASP A 231 18.09 19.51 20.95
CA ASP A 231 19.36 19.55 21.68
C ASP A 231 20.50 18.86 20.92
N HIS A 232 20.21 17.76 20.22
CA HIS A 232 21.24 16.88 19.63
C HIS A 232 21.23 16.85 18.10
N SER A 233 20.06 16.86 17.46
CA SER A 233 19.95 16.74 15.99
C SER A 233 20.01 18.09 15.29
N LYS A 234 19.41 19.14 15.86
CA LYS A 234 19.41 20.49 15.27
C LYS A 234 20.83 21.05 15.10
N PRO A 235 21.77 20.94 16.06
CA PRO A 235 23.14 21.39 15.84
C PRO A 235 23.84 20.66 14.69
N VAL A 236 23.66 19.33 14.59
CA VAL A 236 24.23 18.51 13.51
C VAL A 236 23.68 18.93 12.14
N VAL A 237 22.38 19.17 12.06
CA VAL A 237 21.72 19.59 10.82
C VAL A 237 22.14 21.01 10.42
N SER A 238 22.20 21.95 11.37
CA SER A 238 22.67 23.32 11.12
C SER A 238 24.13 23.33 10.64
N ASP A 239 24.99 22.56 11.28
CA ASP A 239 26.40 22.41 10.89
C ASP A 239 26.54 21.77 9.50
N PHE A 240 25.71 20.77 9.16
CA PHE A 240 25.67 20.20 7.82
C PHE A 240 25.28 21.22 6.75
N PHE A 241 24.25 22.03 6.99
CA PHE A 241 23.83 23.06 6.02
C PHE A 241 24.88 24.16 5.88
N GLN A 242 25.52 24.57 6.97
CA GLN A 242 26.62 25.52 6.90
C GLN A 242 27.80 24.96 6.10
N TRP A 243 28.21 23.73 6.38
CA TRP A 243 29.22 23.02 5.60
C TRP A 243 28.87 22.97 4.11
N CYS A 244 27.61 22.69 3.74
CA CYS A 244 27.21 22.71 2.34
C CYS A 244 27.38 24.09 1.67
N ARG A 245 27.09 25.18 2.39
CA ARG A 245 27.30 26.55 1.87
C ARG A 245 28.78 26.84 1.71
N ASP A 246 29.60 26.43 2.67
CA ASP A 246 31.05 26.64 2.64
C ASP A 246 31.69 25.89 1.46
N GLN A 247 31.27 24.66 1.18
CA GLN A 247 31.73 23.89 0.02
C GLN A 247 31.41 24.56 -1.32
N LEU A 248 30.23 25.20 -1.44
CA LEU A 248 29.90 25.98 -2.64
C LEU A 248 30.69 27.30 -2.71
N ALA A 249 30.97 27.92 -1.57
CA ALA A 249 31.69 29.19 -1.49
C ALA A 249 33.19 29.07 -1.79
N GLN A 250 33.80 27.91 -1.54
CA GLN A 250 35.22 27.63 -1.85
C GLN A 250 35.55 27.80 -3.34
N GLY A 251 34.54 27.71 -4.23
CA GLY A 251 34.73 27.81 -5.67
C GLY A 251 35.43 26.58 -6.25
N GLY A 252 35.33 26.40 -7.58
CA GLY A 252 35.97 25.29 -8.29
C GLY A 252 35.04 24.16 -8.72
N LEU A 253 33.77 24.19 -8.32
CA LEU A 253 32.76 23.25 -8.82
C LEU A 253 31.91 23.89 -9.94
N VAL A 254 31.70 23.14 -11.03
CA VAL A 254 30.82 23.57 -12.13
C VAL A 254 29.36 23.15 -11.86
N PRO A 255 28.36 23.82 -12.46
CA PRO A 255 26.94 23.48 -12.26
C PRO A 255 26.56 22.04 -12.64
N SER A 256 27.29 21.43 -13.57
CA SER A 256 27.06 20.05 -14.02
C SER A 256 27.65 19.00 -13.09
N ASP A 257 28.54 19.39 -12.18
CA ASP A 257 29.25 18.50 -11.27
C ASP A 257 28.26 17.77 -10.33
N PRO A 258 28.41 16.44 -10.13
CA PRO A 258 27.55 15.67 -9.22
C PRO A 258 27.50 16.22 -7.79
N LEU A 259 28.62 16.70 -7.24
CA LEU A 259 28.69 17.29 -5.91
C LEU A 259 27.94 18.62 -5.88
N THR A 260 28.10 19.48 -6.89
CA THR A 260 27.32 20.73 -7.01
C THR A 260 25.82 20.44 -7.03
N LYS A 261 25.39 19.39 -7.74
CA LYS A 261 23.98 18.97 -7.76
C LYS A 261 23.51 18.51 -6.39
N ALA A 262 24.32 17.73 -5.67
CA ALA A 262 23.99 17.26 -4.33
C ALA A 262 23.85 18.43 -3.33
N LEU A 263 24.83 19.35 -3.30
CA LEU A 263 24.84 20.52 -2.44
C LEU A 263 23.63 21.43 -2.71
N ASN A 264 23.37 21.77 -3.98
CA ASN A 264 22.21 22.57 -4.35
C ASN A 264 20.88 21.85 -4.07
N TYR A 265 20.84 20.53 -4.23
CA TYR A 265 19.65 19.75 -3.92
C TYR A 265 19.25 19.89 -2.46
N VAL A 266 20.18 19.72 -1.52
CA VAL A 266 19.87 19.84 -0.08
C VAL A 266 19.62 21.29 0.33
N LEU A 267 20.44 22.25 -0.13
CA LEU A 267 20.31 23.66 0.25
C LEU A 267 18.97 24.26 -0.19
N SER A 268 18.50 23.93 -1.40
CA SER A 268 17.18 24.37 -1.88
C SER A 268 16.00 23.77 -1.09
N ARG A 269 16.27 22.85 -0.16
CA ARG A 269 15.28 22.07 0.61
C ARG A 269 15.48 22.18 2.11
N GLU A 270 16.28 23.15 2.59
CA GLU A 270 16.61 23.31 4.01
C GLU A 270 15.34 23.38 4.89
N ALA A 271 14.34 24.17 4.49
CA ALA A 271 13.08 24.27 5.22
C ALA A 271 12.34 22.91 5.31
N SER A 272 12.22 22.17 4.21
CA SER A 272 11.52 20.88 4.18
C SER A 272 12.31 19.74 4.86
N LEU A 273 13.64 19.79 4.82
CA LEU A 273 14.52 18.81 5.47
C LEU A 273 14.63 19.02 6.98
N THR A 274 14.24 20.18 7.50
CA THR A 274 14.29 20.51 8.94
C THR A 274 12.97 20.32 9.67
N VAL A 275 11.84 20.11 8.98
CA VAL A 275 10.51 19.93 9.58
C VAL A 275 10.48 18.85 10.68
N PHE A 276 11.21 17.75 10.49
CA PHE A 276 11.25 16.65 11.46
C PHE A 276 11.89 17.07 12.80
N LEU A 277 12.71 18.12 12.85
CA LEU A 277 13.32 18.58 14.10
C LEU A 277 12.25 19.11 15.07
N GLU A 278 11.28 19.85 14.53
CA GLU A 278 10.22 20.49 15.31
C GLU A 278 8.98 19.60 15.45
N ASN A 279 8.70 18.73 14.47
CA ASN A 279 7.57 17.80 14.52
C ASN A 279 8.03 16.37 14.91
N PRO A 280 7.75 15.89 16.14
CA PRO A 280 8.21 14.58 16.60
C PRO A 280 7.57 13.40 15.87
N ASP A 281 6.40 13.58 15.24
CA ASP A 281 5.71 12.53 14.49
C ASP A 281 6.30 12.33 13.09
N VAL A 282 7.01 13.35 12.58
CA VAL A 282 7.68 13.28 11.27
C VAL A 282 8.98 12.48 11.39
N GLN A 283 9.14 11.51 10.51
CA GLN A 283 10.36 10.72 10.38
C GLN A 283 11.33 11.41 9.40
N PRO A 284 12.65 11.42 9.67
CA PRO A 284 13.63 12.00 8.76
C PRO A 284 13.81 11.17 7.48
N ASP A 285 13.38 9.91 7.49
CA ASP A 285 13.29 9.06 6.32
C ASP A 285 11.95 8.35 6.16
N THR A 286 11.72 7.88 4.93
CA THR A 286 10.58 7.04 4.55
C THR A 286 11.01 5.60 4.28
N ASN A 287 12.21 5.16 4.71
CA ASN A 287 12.75 3.82 4.39
C ASN A 287 11.87 2.70 4.94
N HIS A 288 11.36 2.89 6.16
CA HIS A 288 10.42 1.96 6.79
C HIS A 288 9.13 1.83 5.96
N LEU A 289 8.71 2.92 5.30
CA LEU A 289 7.56 2.97 4.40
C LEU A 289 7.88 2.36 3.03
N GLU A 290 9.09 2.53 2.50
CA GLU A 290 9.47 2.02 1.17
C GLU A 290 9.18 0.52 1.01
N ARG A 291 9.35 -0.28 2.07
CA ARG A 291 9.03 -1.71 2.02
C ARG A 291 7.53 -1.95 1.79
N ALA A 292 6.66 -1.17 2.43
CA ALA A 292 5.22 -1.23 2.24
C ALA A 292 4.78 -0.70 0.86
N LEU A 293 5.56 0.21 0.27
CA LEU A 293 5.28 0.81 -1.06
C LEU A 293 5.84 0.00 -2.25
N ARG A 294 6.78 -0.93 -2.01
CA ARG A 294 7.42 -1.80 -3.02
C ARG A 294 6.61 -2.92 -3.69
N PRO A 295 5.39 -3.33 -3.28
CA PRO A 295 4.67 -4.42 -3.94
C PRO A 295 4.44 -4.21 -5.43
N ILE A 296 4.25 -2.96 -5.87
CA ILE A 296 4.01 -2.64 -7.29
C ILE A 296 5.30 -2.80 -8.12
N PRO A 297 6.44 -2.17 -7.77
CA PRO A 297 7.71 -2.43 -8.43
C PRO A 297 8.10 -3.92 -8.47
N MET A 298 7.90 -4.65 -7.37
CA MET A 298 8.20 -6.09 -7.32
C MET A 298 7.29 -6.91 -8.24
N GLY A 299 5.98 -6.62 -8.21
CA GLY A 299 5.02 -7.26 -9.08
C GLY A 299 5.30 -6.98 -10.56
N LYS A 300 5.68 -5.76 -10.91
CA LYS A 300 6.00 -5.34 -12.28
C LYS A 300 7.08 -6.21 -12.92
N LYS A 301 8.03 -6.75 -12.14
CA LYS A 301 9.04 -7.70 -12.64
C LYS A 301 8.43 -9.03 -13.14
N ASN A 302 7.22 -9.38 -12.69
CA ASN A 302 6.52 -10.62 -13.03
C ASN A 302 5.40 -10.42 -14.06
N TRP A 303 4.64 -9.33 -13.98
CA TRP A 303 3.46 -9.09 -14.85
C TRP A 303 3.60 -7.89 -15.80
N MET A 304 4.69 -7.12 -15.71
CA MET A 304 5.12 -6.03 -16.62
C MET A 304 4.22 -4.78 -16.72
N PHE A 305 2.92 -4.96 -16.95
CA PHE A 305 1.94 -3.90 -17.22
C PHE A 305 0.51 -4.31 -16.87
N CYS A 306 -0.41 -3.33 -16.78
CA CYS A 306 -1.85 -3.53 -16.68
C CYS A 306 -2.48 -3.37 -18.07
N TRP A 307 -3.27 -4.35 -18.54
CA TRP A 307 -3.87 -4.28 -19.89
C TRP A 307 -4.83 -3.08 -20.05
N THR A 308 -5.53 -2.70 -18.98
CA THR A 308 -6.46 -1.57 -18.94
C THR A 308 -6.14 -0.65 -17.76
N GLU A 309 -6.60 0.61 -17.83
CA GLU A 309 -6.58 1.57 -16.72
C GLU A 309 -7.37 1.04 -15.52
N LEU A 310 -8.58 0.52 -15.75
CA LEU A 310 -9.39 -0.15 -14.72
C LEU A 310 -8.64 -1.32 -14.05
N GLY A 311 -7.82 -2.05 -14.81
CA GLY A 311 -6.97 -3.11 -14.25
C GLY A 311 -5.88 -2.59 -13.32
N ALA A 312 -5.39 -1.37 -13.56
CA ALA A 312 -4.48 -0.68 -12.66
C ALA A 312 -5.20 -0.20 -11.39
N GLU A 313 -6.42 0.34 -11.52
CA GLU A 313 -7.25 0.69 -10.36
C GLU A 313 -7.52 -0.52 -9.45
N HIS A 314 -7.91 -1.66 -10.02
CA HIS A 314 -8.08 -2.90 -9.25
C HIS A 314 -6.80 -3.37 -8.56
N LEU A 315 -5.65 -3.22 -9.22
CA LEU A 315 -4.35 -3.51 -8.60
C LEU A 315 -4.10 -2.58 -7.41
N GLY A 316 -4.47 -1.30 -7.50
CA GLY A 316 -4.39 -0.35 -6.39
C GLY A 316 -5.26 -0.77 -5.19
N ILE A 317 -6.52 -1.11 -5.43
CA ILE A 317 -7.47 -1.54 -4.39
C ILE A 317 -6.92 -2.74 -3.61
N ILE A 318 -6.57 -3.82 -4.31
CA ILE A 318 -6.12 -5.04 -3.64
C ILE A 318 -4.76 -4.88 -2.95
N GLN A 319 -3.83 -4.10 -3.53
CA GLN A 319 -2.55 -3.83 -2.88
C GLN A 319 -2.71 -2.96 -1.63
N SER A 320 -3.69 -2.04 -1.61
CA SER A 320 -3.99 -1.24 -0.42
C SER A 320 -4.32 -2.13 0.78
N LEU A 321 -5.20 -3.11 0.57
CA LEU A 321 -5.59 -4.06 1.61
C LEU A 321 -4.48 -5.04 1.97
N ILE A 322 -3.80 -5.64 0.99
CA ILE A 322 -2.74 -6.63 1.26
C ILE A 322 -1.54 -5.99 1.97
N SER A 323 -1.13 -4.79 1.56
CA SER A 323 -0.01 -4.09 2.19
C SER A 323 -0.35 -3.65 3.61
N THR A 324 -1.57 -3.16 3.83
CA THR A 324 -2.05 -2.79 5.17
C THR A 324 -2.21 -4.02 6.07
N CYS A 325 -2.66 -5.17 5.54
CA CYS A 325 -2.63 -6.42 6.29
C CYS A 325 -1.22 -6.76 6.79
N LYS A 326 -0.20 -6.64 5.93
CA LYS A 326 1.19 -6.93 6.31
C LYS A 326 1.71 -5.96 7.37
N LEU A 327 1.36 -4.68 7.29
CA LEU A 327 1.73 -3.68 8.30
C LEU A 327 1.16 -4.00 9.67
N HIS A 328 -0.01 -4.62 9.73
CA HIS A 328 -0.65 -5.06 10.97
C HIS A 328 -0.42 -6.54 11.31
N ASP A 329 0.52 -7.24 10.68
CA ASP A 329 0.78 -8.68 10.91
C ASP A 329 -0.44 -9.59 10.69
N ILE A 330 -1.34 -9.19 9.79
CA ILE A 330 -2.53 -9.95 9.41
C ILE A 330 -2.20 -10.83 8.21
N THR A 331 -2.58 -12.11 8.28
CA THR A 331 -2.49 -13.00 7.11
C THR A 331 -3.51 -12.56 6.05
N PRO A 332 -3.09 -12.10 4.86
CA PRO A 332 -4.02 -11.54 3.87
C PRO A 332 -5.06 -12.55 3.40
N TYR A 333 -4.71 -13.84 3.30
CA TYR A 333 -5.66 -14.90 2.98
C TYR A 333 -6.81 -14.98 4.00
N THR A 334 -6.48 -15.04 5.29
CA THR A 334 -7.46 -15.09 6.38
C THR A 334 -8.38 -13.88 6.35
N TYR A 335 -7.82 -12.68 6.18
CA TYR A 335 -8.57 -11.44 6.09
C TYR A 335 -9.52 -11.43 4.88
N LEU A 336 -9.01 -11.77 3.68
CA LEU A 336 -9.81 -11.77 2.46
C LEU A 336 -10.93 -12.80 2.49
N VAL A 337 -10.69 -14.00 3.05
CA VAL A 337 -11.73 -15.02 3.25
C VAL A 337 -12.86 -14.48 4.11
N ASP A 338 -12.52 -13.80 5.20
CA ASP A 338 -13.52 -13.27 6.13
C ASP A 338 -14.30 -12.10 5.50
N VAL A 339 -13.57 -11.08 5.06
CA VAL A 339 -14.14 -9.83 4.57
C VAL A 339 -14.98 -10.00 3.31
N LEU A 340 -14.57 -10.86 2.38
CA LEU A 340 -15.38 -11.16 1.18
C LEU A 340 -16.73 -11.79 1.54
N GLN A 341 -16.84 -12.51 2.65
CA GLN A 341 -18.11 -13.05 3.12
C GLN A 341 -18.94 -12.02 3.89
N ARG A 342 -18.28 -11.09 4.61
CA ARG A 342 -18.97 -10.05 5.38
C ARG A 342 -19.50 -8.91 4.51
N VAL A 343 -18.84 -8.58 3.41
CA VAL A 343 -19.13 -7.37 2.63
C VAL A 343 -20.59 -7.26 2.16
N SER A 344 -21.26 -8.38 1.88
CA SER A 344 -22.67 -8.39 1.46
C SER A 344 -23.67 -8.37 2.62
N GLN A 345 -23.20 -8.56 3.85
CA GLN A 345 -24.02 -8.70 5.06
C GLN A 345 -23.79 -7.56 6.06
N HIS A 346 -22.65 -6.88 5.98
CA HIS A 346 -22.25 -5.84 6.90
C HIS A 346 -22.94 -4.50 6.59
N PRO A 347 -23.42 -3.74 7.59
CA PRO A 347 -23.97 -2.42 7.37
C PRO A 347 -22.96 -1.50 6.66
N ALA A 348 -23.40 -0.81 5.62
CA ALA A 348 -22.55 0.10 4.84
C ALA A 348 -21.98 1.24 5.70
N SER A 349 -22.75 1.73 6.67
CA SER A 349 -22.34 2.75 7.64
C SER A 349 -21.16 2.33 8.53
N GLU A 350 -20.92 1.02 8.64
CA GLU A 350 -19.86 0.46 9.47
C GLU A 350 -18.75 -0.22 8.66
N VAL A 351 -18.67 0.05 7.35
CA VAL A 351 -17.66 -0.57 6.47
C VAL A 351 -16.22 -0.35 6.95
N ALA A 352 -15.96 0.74 7.67
CA ALA A 352 -14.67 1.01 8.30
C ALA A 352 -14.23 -0.13 9.24
N ASN A 353 -15.16 -0.82 9.90
CA ASN A 353 -14.85 -1.97 10.76
C ASN A 353 -14.20 -3.13 9.99
N LEU A 354 -14.34 -3.16 8.66
CA LEU A 354 -13.74 -4.15 7.79
C LEU A 354 -12.36 -3.74 7.25
N THR A 355 -11.85 -2.52 7.49
CA THR A 355 -10.45 -2.21 7.12
C THR A 355 -9.51 -3.09 7.90
N PRO A 356 -8.32 -3.46 7.39
CA PRO A 356 -7.46 -4.43 8.07
C PRO A 356 -7.13 -4.02 9.52
N ARG A 357 -6.92 -2.73 9.78
CA ARG A 357 -6.67 -2.18 11.11
C ARG A 357 -7.79 -2.47 12.10
N LEU A 358 -9.04 -2.15 11.75
CA LEU A 358 -10.19 -2.35 12.65
C LEU A 358 -10.66 -3.81 12.65
N TRP A 359 -10.51 -4.51 11.52
CA TRP A 359 -10.79 -5.93 11.43
C TRP A 359 -9.91 -6.75 12.39
N LYS A 360 -8.64 -6.37 12.55
CA LYS A 360 -7.73 -7.01 13.52
C LYS A 360 -8.29 -7.00 14.94
N ILE A 361 -8.92 -5.90 15.33
CA ILE A 361 -9.45 -5.70 16.67
C ILE A 361 -10.82 -6.40 16.82
N ARG A 362 -11.66 -6.35 15.79
CA ARG A 362 -13.06 -6.76 15.89
C ARG A 362 -13.33 -8.21 15.52
N PHE A 363 -12.56 -8.77 14.61
CA PHE A 363 -12.90 -10.04 13.95
C PHE A 363 -11.76 -11.05 13.91
N ALA A 364 -10.50 -10.65 14.14
CA ALA A 364 -9.36 -11.56 13.98
C ALA A 364 -9.34 -12.73 14.97
N GLU A 365 -9.94 -12.60 16.15
CA GLU A 365 -10.06 -13.69 17.12
C GLU A 365 -10.99 -14.81 16.63
N ASN A 366 -12.09 -14.45 15.95
CA ASN A 366 -13.05 -15.41 15.40
C ASN A 366 -13.55 -14.98 14.00
N PRO A 367 -12.68 -15.07 12.98
CA PRO A 367 -13.02 -14.65 11.63
C PRO A 367 -13.89 -15.70 10.93
N LEU A 368 -14.68 -15.28 9.94
CA LEU A 368 -15.33 -16.24 9.05
C LEU A 368 -14.24 -17.01 8.28
N ARG A 369 -14.48 -18.31 8.12
CA ARG A 369 -13.56 -19.23 7.44
C ARG A 369 -14.27 -19.79 6.22
N ALA A 370 -13.50 -20.20 5.23
CA ALA A 370 -14.05 -20.95 4.11
C ALA A 370 -14.56 -22.30 4.62
N LEU A 371 -15.62 -22.82 4.01
CA LEU A 371 -16.17 -24.13 4.37
C LEU A 371 -15.21 -25.27 4.01
N ILE A 372 -14.34 -25.04 3.04
CA ILE A 372 -13.35 -26.01 2.55
C ILE A 372 -11.95 -25.63 3.08
N ASP A 373 -11.83 -25.23 4.34
CA ASP A 373 -10.52 -24.96 4.97
C ASP A 373 -9.94 -26.25 5.59
N PRO A 374 -8.88 -26.84 5.01
CA PRO A 374 -8.30 -28.09 5.50
C PRO A 374 -7.65 -27.96 6.89
N ARG A 375 -7.44 -26.73 7.40
CA ARG A 375 -6.89 -26.49 8.74
C ARG A 375 -7.92 -26.63 9.86
N HIS A 376 -9.21 -26.68 9.51
CA HIS A 376 -10.31 -26.76 10.47
C HIS A 376 -11.41 -27.72 9.97
N PRO A 377 -11.13 -29.04 9.95
CA PRO A 377 -12.06 -30.04 9.42
C PRO A 377 -13.40 -30.09 10.19
N ASP A 378 -13.40 -29.72 11.48
CA ASP A 378 -14.58 -29.85 12.34
C ASP A 378 -15.75 -28.95 11.94
N ARG A 379 -15.50 -27.81 11.29
CA ARG A 379 -16.56 -26.91 10.80
C ARG A 379 -17.32 -27.48 9.60
N GLN A 380 -16.71 -28.40 8.82
CA GLN A 380 -17.43 -29.15 7.80
C GLN A 380 -18.52 -30.02 8.45
N ALA A 381 -18.22 -30.64 9.60
CA ALA A 381 -19.16 -31.49 10.31
C ALA A 381 -20.33 -30.70 10.95
N THR A 382 -20.08 -29.50 11.47
CA THR A 382 -21.09 -28.73 12.22
C THR A 382 -22.14 -28.02 11.35
N GLN A 383 -21.84 -27.70 10.08
CA GLN A 383 -22.85 -27.14 9.16
C GLN A 383 -23.51 -28.19 8.25
N LEU A 384 -22.91 -29.38 8.11
CA LEU A 384 -23.49 -30.50 7.39
C LEU A 384 -24.39 -31.38 8.27
N THR A 385 -24.40 -31.17 9.59
CA THR A 385 -25.35 -31.78 10.51
C THR A 385 -26.67 -31.01 10.45
N PRO A 386 -27.78 -31.63 10.02
CA PRO A 386 -29.10 -31.04 10.24
C PRO A 386 -29.27 -30.86 11.75
N VAL A 387 -29.80 -29.71 12.16
CA VAL A 387 -30.31 -29.50 13.53
C VAL A 387 -31.05 -30.77 13.97
N GLU A 388 -30.64 -31.33 15.11
CA GLU A 388 -31.15 -32.58 15.66
C GLU A 388 -32.65 -32.73 15.39
N VAL A 389 -33.00 -33.69 14.54
CA VAL A 389 -34.39 -34.14 14.45
C VAL A 389 -34.65 -34.87 15.74
N VAL A 390 -35.24 -34.18 16.71
CA VAL A 390 -35.78 -34.79 17.92
C VAL A 390 -36.79 -35.83 17.47
N HIS A 391 -36.43 -37.11 17.59
CA HIS A 391 -37.35 -38.21 17.43
C HIS A 391 -38.34 -38.17 18.59
N ALA A 392 -39.53 -37.63 18.35
CA ALA A 392 -40.67 -37.91 19.21
C ALA A 392 -41.14 -39.34 18.90
N HIS A 393 -41.19 -40.18 19.93
CA HIS A 393 -41.73 -41.54 19.90
C HIS A 393 -43.21 -41.58 19.52
#